data_AF-A0A072U181-F1
#
_entry.id   AF-A0A072U181-F1
#
_cell.length_a   1.000
_cell.length_b   1.000
_cell.length_c   1.000
_cell.angle_alpha   90.00
_cell.angle_beta   90.00
_cell.angle_gamma   90.00
#
_symmetry.space_group_name_H-M   'P 1'
#
loop_
_entity.id
_entity.type
_entity.pdbx_description
1 polymer ?
#
loop_
_entity_poly.entity_id
_entity_poly.type
_entity_poly.pdbx_seq_one_letter_code
_entity_poly.pdbx_strand_id
1 'polypeptide(L)'
;MTNEDMRTKHLKLLQMMIVQVSIIIVLIFRLKNKSRSQIPSRIIEHREKVRNELMKHIIGSDRCYDIIRMSPKAFVNLCTLLRDHGGLTHTRRASIEEQVAKFLHTVGHNVRNRVLSFFFRRSGETISRHFHRVLDALIELEDKFLKG
;
A
#
# COMPACT_ATOMS: atom_id res chain seq x y z
N MET A 1 43.86 36.52 -0.28
CA MET A 1 42.58 35.78 -0.32
C MET A 1 42.34 35.24 1.08
N THR A 2 41.33 35.74 1.79
CA THR A 2 41.11 35.47 3.23
C THR A 2 40.50 34.08 3.44
N ASN A 3 40.80 33.42 4.57
CA ASN A 3 40.26 32.08 4.92
C ASN A 3 38.73 31.99 4.85
N GLU A 4 38.04 33.13 5.02
CA GLU A 4 36.59 33.25 4.93
C GLU A 4 36.06 33.15 3.49
N ASP A 5 36.79 33.67 2.51
CA ASP A 5 36.49 33.53 1.07
C ASP A 5 36.69 32.07 0.61
N MET A 6 37.68 31.37 1.15
CA MET A 6 37.89 29.94 0.86
C MET A 6 36.76 29.08 1.45
N ARG A 7 36.34 29.36 2.69
CA ARG A 7 35.24 28.65 3.35
C ARG A 7 33.90 28.84 2.64
N THR A 8 33.60 30.05 2.20
CA THR A 8 32.37 30.35 1.45
C THR A 8 32.35 29.70 0.06
N LYS A 9 33.48 29.66 -0.65
CA LYS A 9 33.64 28.88 -1.89
C LYS A 9 33.38 27.39 -1.66
N HIS A 10 33.95 26.82 -0.60
CA HIS A 10 33.74 25.41 -0.25
C HIS A 10 32.27 25.09 0.07
N LEU A 11 31.58 25.95 0.82
CA LEU A 11 30.16 25.82 1.13
C LEU A 11 29.27 25.84 -0.13
N LYS A 12 29.56 26.75 -1.07
CA LYS A 12 28.85 26.82 -2.36
C LYS A 12 29.06 25.56 -3.20
N LEU A 13 30.28 25.02 -3.23
CA LEU A 13 30.58 23.76 -3.93
C LEU A 13 29.80 22.59 -3.33
N LEU A 14 29.75 22.47 -2.00
CA LEU A 14 28.96 21.44 -1.33
C LEU A 14 27.47 21.54 -1.67
N GLN A 15 26.92 22.75 -1.66
CA GLN A 15 25.52 22.98 -2.04
C GLN A 15 25.25 22.57 -3.50
N MET A 16 26.15 22.91 -4.43
CA MET A 16 26.03 22.51 -5.83
C MET A 16 26.07 20.98 -6.00
N MET A 17 26.94 20.29 -5.25
CA MET A 17 27.00 18.81 -5.27
C MET A 17 25.70 18.18 -4.76
N ILE A 18 25.12 18.70 -3.67
CA ILE A 18 23.86 18.19 -3.11
C ILE A 18 22.71 18.34 -4.12
N VAL A 19 22.63 19.49 -4.79
CA VAL A 19 21.60 19.75 -5.81
C VAL A 19 21.74 18.76 -6.97
N GLN A 20 22.95 18.54 -7.48
CA GLN A 20 23.21 17.59 -8.56
C GLN A 20 22.84 16.15 -8.18
N VAL A 21 23.21 15.70 -6.99
CA VAL A 21 22.83 14.36 -6.48
C VAL A 21 21.31 14.22 -6.39
N SER A 22 20.62 15.25 -5.92
CA SER A 22 19.15 15.25 -5.81
C SER A 22 18.48 15.11 -7.19
N ILE A 23 18.99 15.81 -8.21
CA ILE A 23 18.50 15.71 -9.59
C ILE A 23 18.70 14.29 -10.14
N ILE A 24 19.88 13.68 -9.92
CA ILE A 24 20.18 12.32 -10.37
C ILE A 24 19.22 11.31 -9.72
N ILE A 25 18.96 11.42 -8.42
CA ILE A 25 18.00 10.55 -7.72
C ILE A 25 16.61 10.66 -8.32
N VAL A 26 16.14 11.89 -8.60
CA VAL A 26 14.83 12.12 -9.24
C VAL A 26 14.78 11.53 -10.64
N LEU A 27 15.83 11.68 -11.45
CA LEU A 27 15.91 11.11 -12.80
C LEU A 27 15.87 9.58 -12.76
N ILE A 28 16.63 8.95 -11.87
CA ILE A 28 16.62 7.48 -11.67
C ILE A 28 15.20 7.03 -11.27
N PHE A 29 14.55 7.76 -10.37
CA PHE A 29 13.18 7.46 -9.95
C PHE A 29 12.19 7.57 -11.12
N ARG A 30 12.29 8.63 -11.93
CA ARG A 30 11.45 8.84 -13.13
C ARG A 30 11.64 7.74 -14.17
N LEU A 31 12.89 7.34 -14.45
CA LEU A 31 13.22 6.27 -15.40
C LEU A 31 12.66 4.91 -14.95
N LYS A 32 12.85 4.56 -13.67
CA LYS A 32 12.23 3.35 -13.08
C LYS A 32 10.71 3.40 -13.14
N ASN A 33 10.09 4.55 -12.92
CA ASN A 33 8.65 4.69 -12.97
C ASN A 33 8.09 4.57 -14.40
N LYS A 34 8.79 5.12 -15.41
CA LYS A 34 8.42 4.98 -16.83
C LYS A 34 8.45 3.52 -17.28
N SER A 35 9.49 2.77 -16.91
CA SER A 35 9.56 1.32 -17.17
C SER A 35 8.44 0.54 -16.46
N ARG A 36 8.08 0.89 -15.22
CA ARG A 36 6.91 0.32 -14.52
C ARG A 36 5.57 0.65 -15.17
N SER A 37 5.46 1.75 -15.90
CA SER A 37 4.23 2.12 -16.61
C SER A 37 4.01 1.35 -17.92
N GLN A 38 5.04 0.70 -18.47
CA GLN A 38 4.98 -0.08 -19.72
C GLN A 38 4.62 -1.56 -19.51
N ILE A 39 4.05 -1.95 -18.36
CA ILE A 39 3.63 -3.33 -18.16
C ILE A 39 2.52 -3.68 -19.18
N PRO A 40 2.71 -4.71 -20.03
CA PRO A 40 1.72 -5.11 -21.02
C PRO A 40 0.35 -5.39 -20.39
N SER A 41 -0.73 -4.94 -21.05
CA SER A 41 -2.12 -5.11 -20.57
C SER A 41 -2.45 -6.57 -20.21
N ARG A 42 -1.96 -7.54 -21.00
CA ARG A 42 -2.12 -8.98 -20.75
C ARG A 42 -1.54 -9.43 -19.40
N ILE A 43 -0.42 -8.84 -18.96
CA ILE A 43 0.18 -9.15 -17.65
C ILE A 43 -0.68 -8.59 -16.52
N ILE A 44 -1.26 -7.39 -16.71
CA ILE A 44 -2.16 -6.76 -15.73
C ILE A 44 -3.42 -7.60 -15.57
N GLU A 45 -4.05 -8.00 -16.68
CA GLU A 45 -5.23 -8.88 -16.69
C GLU A 45 -4.95 -10.23 -16.01
N HIS A 46 -3.81 -10.86 -16.31
CA HIS A 46 -3.45 -12.12 -15.69
C HIS A 46 -3.21 -11.97 -14.17
N ARG A 47 -2.59 -10.86 -13.73
CA ARG A 47 -2.44 -10.55 -12.31
C ARG A 47 -3.79 -10.36 -11.61
N GLU A 48 -4.70 -9.67 -12.28
CA GLU A 48 -6.05 -9.42 -11.82
C GLU A 48 -6.87 -10.71 -11.71
N LYS A 49 -6.80 -11.60 -12.70
CA LYS A 49 -7.46 -12.92 -12.64
C LYS A 49 -6.99 -13.74 -11.45
N VAL A 50 -5.67 -13.88 -11.25
CA VAL A 50 -5.13 -14.64 -10.11
C VAL A 50 -5.56 -14.03 -8.77
N ARG A 51 -5.59 -12.69 -8.68
CA ARG A 51 -6.02 -11.97 -7.49
C ARG A 51 -7.52 -12.16 -7.21
N ASN A 52 -8.36 -12.13 -8.25
CA ASN A 52 -9.79 -12.36 -8.11
C ASN A 52 -10.07 -13.80 -7.67
N GLU A 53 -9.38 -14.79 -8.23
CA GLU A 53 -9.47 -16.19 -7.80
C GLU A 53 -8.99 -16.37 -6.35
N LEU A 54 -7.91 -15.70 -5.97
CA LEU A 54 -7.46 -15.67 -4.58
C LEU A 54 -8.54 -15.09 -3.65
N MET A 55 -9.16 -13.97 -4.00
CA MET A 55 -10.22 -13.37 -3.18
C MET A 55 -11.43 -14.29 -3.06
N LYS A 56 -11.81 -14.99 -4.13
CA LYS A 56 -12.86 -16.02 -4.07
C LYS A 56 -12.50 -17.14 -3.09
N HIS A 57 -11.25 -17.61 -3.09
CA HIS A 57 -10.78 -18.64 -2.15
C HIS A 57 -10.73 -18.12 -0.70
N ILE A 58 -10.27 -16.89 -0.48
CA ILE A 58 -10.22 -16.29 0.86
C ILE A 58 -11.63 -16.15 1.43
N ILE A 59 -12.59 -15.64 0.65
CA ILE A 59 -13.94 -15.35 1.15
C ILE A 59 -14.84 -16.59 1.15
N GLY A 60 -14.67 -17.49 0.17
CA GLY A 60 -15.55 -18.62 -0.08
C GLY A 60 -15.06 -19.98 0.42
N SER A 61 -13.92 -20.07 1.12
CA SER A 61 -13.46 -21.32 1.71
C SER A 61 -13.46 -21.26 3.24
N ASP A 62 -13.58 -22.43 3.89
CA ASP A 62 -13.46 -22.56 5.35
C ASP A 62 -12.10 -22.11 5.90
N ARG A 63 -11.09 -21.97 5.02
CA ARG A 63 -9.75 -21.44 5.35
C ARG A 63 -9.69 -19.91 5.38
N CYS A 64 -10.82 -19.22 5.20
CA CYS A 64 -10.96 -17.78 5.44
C CYS A 64 -10.38 -17.40 6.82
N TYR A 65 -10.70 -18.21 7.83
CA TYR A 65 -10.22 -18.01 9.19
C TYR A 65 -8.69 -18.11 9.31
N ASP A 66 -8.07 -18.97 8.52
CA ASP A 66 -6.61 -19.19 8.51
C ASP A 66 -5.83 -18.03 7.87
N ILE A 67 -6.51 -17.12 7.18
CA ILE A 67 -5.88 -16.01 6.45
C ILE A 67 -6.24 -14.67 7.08
N ILE A 68 -7.50 -14.46 7.45
CA ILE A 68 -7.98 -13.17 7.98
C ILE A 68 -8.36 -13.22 9.47
N ARG A 69 -8.24 -14.39 10.13
CA ARG A 69 -8.55 -14.61 11.57
C ARG A 69 -9.94 -14.15 11.97
N MET A 70 -10.90 -14.23 11.04
CA MET A 70 -12.25 -13.73 11.20
C MET A 70 -13.23 -14.61 10.44
N SER A 71 -14.44 -14.79 10.98
CA SER A 71 -15.49 -15.53 10.27
C SER A 71 -15.94 -14.77 9.02
N PRO A 72 -16.39 -15.45 7.96
CA PRO A 72 -16.86 -14.78 6.75
C PRO A 72 -17.96 -13.73 7.02
N LYS A 73 -18.89 -14.04 7.93
CA LYS A 73 -19.96 -13.11 8.34
C LYS A 73 -19.39 -11.85 9.01
N ALA A 74 -18.47 -12.01 9.96
CA ALA A 74 -17.84 -10.86 10.62
C ALA A 74 -17.00 -10.03 9.64
N PHE A 75 -16.32 -10.68 8.69
CA PHE A 75 -15.57 -10.00 7.63
C PHE A 75 -16.45 -9.13 6.74
N VAL A 76 -17.60 -9.65 6.29
CA VAL A 76 -18.56 -8.89 5.49
C VAL A 76 -19.10 -7.70 6.30
N ASN A 77 -19.47 -7.93 7.56
CA ASN A 77 -19.94 -6.85 8.45
C ASN A 77 -18.89 -5.75 8.63
N LEU A 78 -17.63 -6.11 8.84
CA LEU A 78 -16.53 -5.16 8.95
C LEU A 78 -16.35 -4.34 7.66
N CYS A 79 -16.41 -4.99 6.49
CA CYS A 79 -16.30 -4.30 5.21
C CYS A 79 -17.44 -3.29 5.00
N THR A 80 -18.66 -3.64 5.39
CA THR A 80 -19.82 -2.73 5.37
C THR A 80 -19.63 -1.56 6.34
N LEU A 81 -19.23 -1.84 7.58
CA LEU A 81 -19.00 -0.81 8.60
C LEU A 81 -17.92 0.20 8.15
N LEU A 82 -16.79 -0.29 7.63
CA LEU A 82 -15.71 0.55 7.12
C LEU A 82 -16.14 1.38 5.91
N ARG A 83 -17.02 0.86 5.06
CA ARG A 83 -17.58 1.59 3.92
C ARG A 83 -18.49 2.71 4.38
N ASP A 84 -19.47 2.37 5.20
CA ASP A 84 -20.61 3.24 5.48
C ASP A 84 -20.27 4.29 6.55
N HIS A 85 -19.42 3.93 7.50
CA HIS A 85 -19.10 4.77 8.64
C HIS A 85 -17.60 5.14 8.73
N GLY A 86 -16.71 4.32 8.19
CA GLY A 86 -15.25 4.57 8.18
C GLY A 86 -14.73 5.30 6.93
N GLY A 87 -15.59 5.59 5.94
CA GLY A 87 -15.20 6.30 4.71
C GLY A 87 -14.31 5.51 3.74
N LEU A 88 -14.16 4.19 3.94
CA LEU A 88 -13.33 3.36 3.09
C LEU A 88 -13.98 3.12 1.73
N THR A 89 -13.38 3.68 0.68
CA THR A 89 -13.85 3.53 -0.70
C THR A 89 -13.05 2.49 -1.49
N HIS A 90 -13.68 1.91 -2.51
CA HIS A 90 -12.99 1.10 -3.50
C HIS A 90 -12.00 1.97 -4.30
N THR A 91 -11.02 1.32 -4.93
CA THR A 91 -10.09 1.98 -5.85
C THR A 91 -10.26 1.41 -7.26
N ARG A 92 -9.68 2.07 -8.25
CA ARG A 92 -9.59 1.55 -9.63
C ARG A 92 -9.03 0.12 -9.70
N ARG A 93 -8.26 -0.33 -8.69
CA ARG A 93 -7.48 -1.57 -8.74
C ARG A 93 -7.72 -2.52 -7.57
N ALA A 94 -8.63 -2.20 -6.65
CA ALA A 94 -8.92 -3.05 -5.50
C ALA A 94 -10.29 -2.70 -4.92
N SER A 95 -11.06 -3.73 -4.57
CA SER A 95 -12.31 -3.58 -3.83
C SER A 95 -12.03 -3.23 -2.37
N ILE A 96 -13.08 -2.94 -1.60
CA ILE A 96 -12.97 -2.70 -0.16
C ILE A 96 -12.53 -3.99 0.54
N GLU A 97 -13.17 -5.10 0.19
CA GLU A 97 -12.90 -6.43 0.72
C GLU A 97 -11.45 -6.84 0.50
N GLU A 98 -10.88 -6.56 -0.67
CA GLU A 98 -9.46 -6.84 -0.94
C GLU A 98 -8.52 -5.99 -0.07
N GLN A 99 -8.87 -4.71 0.16
CA GLN A 99 -8.08 -3.84 1.03
C GLN A 99 -8.12 -4.35 2.48
N VAL A 100 -9.32 -4.69 2.98
CA VAL A 100 -9.53 -5.20 4.33
C VAL A 100 -8.88 -6.58 4.50
N ALA A 101 -8.98 -7.48 3.52
CA ALA A 101 -8.34 -8.80 3.58
C ALA A 101 -6.80 -8.69 3.69
N LYS A 102 -6.16 -7.76 2.98
CA LYS A 102 -4.72 -7.50 3.11
C LYS A 102 -4.36 -7.02 4.51
N PHE A 103 -5.14 -6.08 5.05
CA PHE A 103 -4.94 -5.55 6.38
C PHE A 103 -5.05 -6.67 7.42
N LEU A 104 -6.14 -7.45 7.40
CA LEU A 104 -6.38 -8.57 8.32
C LEU A 104 -5.30 -9.66 8.21
N HIS A 105 -4.85 -10.00 6.99
CA HIS A 105 -3.76 -10.94 6.82
C HIS A 105 -2.43 -10.40 7.38
N THR A 106 -2.21 -9.08 7.32
CA THR A 106 -1.04 -8.44 7.95
C THR A 106 -1.11 -8.56 9.47
N VAL A 107 -2.20 -8.09 10.09
CA VAL A 107 -2.31 -7.99 11.55
C VAL A 107 -2.56 -9.34 12.22
N GLY A 108 -3.31 -10.24 11.57
CA GLY A 108 -3.65 -11.55 12.11
C GLY A 108 -2.49 -12.54 12.13
N HIS A 109 -1.51 -12.37 11.22
CA HIS A 109 -0.40 -13.31 11.04
C HIS A 109 0.98 -12.63 11.05
N ASN A 110 1.06 -11.33 11.36
CA ASN A 110 2.28 -10.52 11.30
C ASN A 110 3.05 -10.70 9.97
N VAL A 111 2.31 -10.75 8.86
CA VAL A 111 2.89 -11.05 7.55
C VAL A 111 3.64 -9.84 7.01
N ARG A 112 4.89 -10.05 6.62
CA ARG A 112 5.74 -8.98 6.06
C ARG A 112 5.17 -8.47 4.73
N ASN A 113 5.25 -7.17 4.50
CA ASN A 113 4.79 -6.50 3.27
C ASN A 113 5.28 -7.20 1.98
N ARG A 114 6.54 -7.66 1.94
CA ARG A 114 7.09 -8.38 0.78
C ARG A 114 6.31 -9.66 0.43
N VAL A 115 5.81 -10.38 1.43
CA VAL A 115 5.04 -11.62 1.25
C VAL A 115 3.66 -11.28 0.69
N LEU A 116 2.99 -10.27 1.25
CA LEU A 116 1.70 -9.78 0.74
C LEU A 116 1.82 -9.23 -0.69
N SER A 117 2.92 -8.54 -1.00
CA SER A 117 3.20 -8.01 -2.34
C SER A 117 3.26 -9.14 -3.37
N PHE A 118 3.94 -10.24 -3.03
CA PHE A 118 3.98 -11.44 -3.86
C PHE A 118 2.59 -12.09 -3.97
N PHE A 119 1.94 -12.35 -2.83
CA PHE A 119 0.67 -13.06 -2.74
C PHE A 119 -0.47 -12.35 -3.48
N PHE A 120 -0.63 -11.04 -3.29
CA PHE A 120 -1.67 -10.23 -3.96
C PHE A 120 -1.24 -9.66 -5.32
N ARG A 121 -0.02 -9.97 -5.79
CA ARG A 121 0.56 -9.48 -7.06
C ARG A 121 0.52 -7.94 -7.20
N ARG A 122 0.72 -7.23 -6.09
CA ARG A 122 0.75 -5.75 -6.00
C ARG A 122 2.12 -5.28 -5.53
N SER A 123 2.48 -4.04 -5.81
CA SER A 123 3.72 -3.48 -5.25
C SER A 123 3.61 -3.34 -3.73
N GLY A 124 4.73 -3.43 -3.02
CA GLY A 124 4.75 -3.20 -1.57
C GLY A 124 4.26 -1.80 -1.17
N GLU A 125 4.42 -0.80 -2.05
CA GLU A 125 3.82 0.52 -1.90
C GLU A 125 2.28 0.44 -1.91
N THR A 126 1.69 -0.33 -2.83
CA THR A 126 0.23 -0.52 -2.88
C THR A 126 -0.28 -1.26 -1.65
N ILE A 127 0.45 -2.27 -1.17
CA ILE A 127 0.11 -2.97 0.06
C ILE A 127 0.13 -2.02 1.26
N SER A 128 1.21 -1.24 1.40
CA SER A 128 1.32 -0.23 2.47
C SER A 128 0.19 0.79 2.40
N ARG A 129 -0.13 1.31 1.21
CA ARG A 129 -1.22 2.27 1.04
C ARG A 129 -2.57 1.70 1.48
N HIS A 130 -2.88 0.47 1.09
CA HIS A 130 -4.13 -0.17 1.52
C HIS A 130 -4.16 -0.41 3.03
N PHE A 131 -3.03 -0.80 3.62
CA PHE A 131 -2.91 -0.97 5.07
C PHE A 131 -3.29 0.31 5.81
N HIS A 132 -2.69 1.45 5.44
CA HIS A 132 -2.96 2.74 6.09
C HIS A 132 -4.39 3.20 5.84
N ARG A 133 -4.94 3.04 4.63
CA ARG A 133 -6.34 3.39 4.36
C ARG A 133 -7.34 2.64 5.22
N VAL A 134 -7.09 1.35 5.48
CA VAL A 134 -7.95 0.55 6.37
C VAL A 134 -7.76 0.98 7.82
N LEU A 135 -6.53 1.26 8.23
CA LEU A 135 -6.23 1.77 9.58
C LEU A 135 -6.92 3.12 9.84
N ASP A 136 -6.82 4.07 8.91
CA ASP A 136 -7.46 5.38 9.03
C ASP A 136 -8.99 5.23 9.12
N ALA A 137 -9.58 4.35 8.31
CA ALA A 137 -11.01 4.06 8.37
C ALA A 137 -11.44 3.39 9.69
N LEU A 138 -10.57 2.58 10.30
CA LEU A 138 -10.82 1.99 11.62
C LEU A 138 -10.76 3.05 12.74
N ILE A 139 -9.82 3.98 12.66
CA ILE A 139 -9.71 5.10 13.63
C ILE A 139 -10.97 5.99 13.53
N GLU A 140 -11.43 6.28 12.32
CA GLU A 140 -12.68 7.03 12.10
C GLU A 140 -13.91 6.31 12.68
N LEU A 141 -13.93 4.97 12.67
CA LEU A 141 -14.96 4.19 13.34
C LEU A 141 -14.83 4.27 14.87
N GLU A 142 -13.63 4.14 15.41
CA GLU A 142 -13.38 4.26 16.85
C GLU A 142 -13.89 5.59 17.40
N ASP A 143 -13.59 6.70 16.72
CA ASP A 143 -14.06 8.02 17.13
C ASP A 143 -15.59 8.14 17.15
N LYS A 144 -16.29 7.38 16.29
CA LYS A 144 -17.77 7.36 16.22
C LYS A 144 -18.42 6.42 17.23
N PHE A 145 -17.78 5.31 17.58
CA PHE A 145 -18.41 4.23 18.35
C PHE A 145 -17.85 4.04 19.77
N LEU A 146 -16.61 4.47 20.04
CA LEU A 146 -15.90 4.18 21.29
C LEU A 146 -15.61 5.43 22.14
N LYS A 147 -15.83 6.63 21.61
CA LYS A 147 -15.76 7.91 22.36
C LYS A 147 -17.15 8.45 22.74
N GLY A 148 -18.11 7.56 22.93
CA GLY A 148 -19.43 7.87 23.49
C GLY A 148 -19.42 7.96 25.01
#